data_AF-A0A932YL71-F1
#
_entry.id   AF-A0A932YL71-F1
#
_cell.length_a   1.000
_cell.length_b   1.000
_cell.length_c   1.000
_cell.angle_alpha   90.00
_cell.angle_beta   90.00
_cell.angle_gamma   90.00
#
_symmetry.space_group_name_H-M   'P 1'
#
loop_
_entity.id
_entity.type
_entity.pdbx_description
1 polymer ?
#
loop_
_entity_poly.entity_id
_entity_poly.type
_entity_poly.pdbx_seq_one_letter_code
_entity_poly.pdbx_strand_id
1 'polypeptide(L)'
;NVYYTFDVVSGVTYPHHHGVYTGTVGLGEAPDKKEVLRNILKMHGFSLKGSVGVGDSESDIAFLEMVDRPIAFNPNKVLYNHARKKHWEIVVERKDVVYQM
;
A
#
# COMPACT_ATOMS: atom_id res chain seq x y z
N ASN A 1 -14.75 -10.16 3.41
CA ASN A 1 -14.35 -9.05 4.29
C ASN A 1 -15.63 -8.38 4.78
N VAL A 2 -16.00 -8.55 6.06
CA VAL A 2 -17.31 -8.08 6.58
C VAL A 2 -17.26 -6.64 7.10
N TYR A 3 -16.06 -6.06 7.26
CA TYR A 3 -15.85 -4.79 7.94
C TYR A 3 -15.55 -3.63 6.97
N TYR A 4 -14.78 -3.88 5.92
CA TYR A 4 -14.27 -2.83 5.03
C TYR A 4 -14.63 -3.04 3.55
N THR A 5 -15.41 -4.08 3.24
CA THR A 5 -15.99 -4.32 1.91
C THR A 5 -15.01 -4.28 0.73
N PHE A 6 -13.72 -4.54 0.94
CA PHE A 6 -12.73 -4.63 -0.14
C PHE A 6 -12.99 -5.86 -1.02
N ASP A 7 -12.97 -5.66 -2.34
CA ASP A 7 -13.12 -6.73 -3.34
C ASP A 7 -11.88 -7.65 -3.42
N VAL A 8 -10.69 -7.06 -3.32
CA VAL A 8 -9.41 -7.77 -3.41
C VAL A 8 -8.53 -7.37 -2.23
N VAL A 9 -7.94 -8.37 -1.56
CA VAL A 9 -6.98 -8.18 -0.47
C VAL A 9 -5.76 -9.06 -0.72
N SER A 10 -4.57 -8.49 -0.60
CA SER A 10 -3.30 -9.20 -0.70
C SER A 10 -2.40 -8.82 0.48
N GLY A 11 -1.67 -9.79 1.02
CA GLY A 11 -0.79 -9.60 2.15
C GLY A 11 0.04 -10.84 2.45
N VAL A 12 0.92 -10.72 3.45
CA VAL A 12 1.72 -11.85 3.93
C VAL A 12 0.84 -12.83 4.68
N THR A 13 0.95 -14.12 4.33
CA THR A 13 0.27 -15.18 5.07
C THR A 13 1.21 -15.74 6.13
N TYR A 14 0.76 -15.71 7.38
CA TYR A 14 1.47 -16.32 8.50
C TYR A 14 0.94 -17.73 8.73
N PRO A 15 1.80 -18.76 8.72
CA PRO A 15 1.39 -20.11 9.03
C PRO A 15 0.78 -20.19 10.44
N HIS A 16 -0.23 -21.05 10.55
CA HIS A 16 -0.92 -21.31 11.80
C HIS A 16 -1.25 -22.79 11.89
N HIS A 17 -1.33 -23.31 13.11
CA HIS A 17 -1.69 -24.68 13.41
C HIS A 17 -2.70 -24.67 14.55
N HIS A 18 -3.87 -25.28 14.34
CA HIS A 18 -4.99 -25.28 15.29
C HIS A 18 -5.35 -23.90 15.86
N GLY A 19 -5.41 -22.88 14.99
CA GLY A 19 -5.77 -21.52 15.39
C GLY A 19 -4.67 -20.75 16.12
N VAL A 20 -3.47 -21.31 16.26
CA VAL A 20 -2.30 -20.66 16.88
C VAL A 20 -1.25 -20.37 15.80
N TYR A 21 -0.78 -19.12 15.73
CA TYR A 21 0.32 -18.77 14.83
C TYR A 21 1.60 -19.50 15.24
N THR A 22 2.33 -20.02 14.27
CA THR A 22 3.55 -20.80 14.50
C THR A 22 4.75 -19.94 14.92
N GLY A 23 4.62 -18.62 14.87
CA GLY A 23 5.73 -17.68 15.07
C GLY A 23 6.73 -17.65 13.91
N THR A 24 6.49 -18.41 12.85
CA THR A 24 7.27 -18.37 11.62
C THR A 24 6.61 -17.41 10.64
N VAL A 25 7.42 -16.69 9.87
CA VAL A 25 6.94 -16.01 8.67
C VAL A 25 6.83 -17.08 7.58
N GLY A 26 5.76 -17.08 6.80
CA GLY A 26 5.69 -17.93 5.61
C GLY A 26 6.93 -17.70 4.74
N LEU A 27 7.44 -18.74 4.08
CA LEU A 27 8.60 -18.64 3.18
C LEU A 27 8.31 -17.61 2.07
N GLY A 28 8.75 -16.39 2.28
CA GLY A 28 8.57 -15.27 1.38
C GLY A 28 8.89 -13.96 2.10
N GLU A 29 9.82 -13.19 1.54
CA GLU A 29 9.96 -11.77 1.88
C GLU A 29 8.59 -11.09 1.75
N ALA A 30 8.37 -10.01 2.50
CA ALA A 30 7.18 -9.18 2.29
C ALA A 30 7.09 -8.89 0.78
N PRO A 31 6.02 -9.32 0.11
CA PRO A 31 5.99 -9.33 -1.35
C PRO A 31 6.12 -7.90 -1.85
N ASP A 32 6.95 -7.69 -2.88
CA ASP A 32 7.08 -6.39 -3.53
C ASP A 32 5.68 -5.92 -3.93
N LYS A 33 5.22 -4.83 -3.31
CA LYS A 33 3.88 -4.26 -3.52
C LYS A 33 3.63 -3.92 -4.99
N LYS A 34 4.69 -3.61 -5.74
CA LYS A 34 4.65 -3.39 -7.19
C LYS A 34 4.24 -4.65 -7.94
N GLU A 35 4.86 -5.78 -7.63
CA GLU A 35 4.54 -7.07 -8.25
C GLU A 35 3.16 -7.57 -7.83
N VAL A 36 2.78 -7.36 -6.57
CA VAL A 36 1.43 -7.63 -6.09
C VAL A 36 0.39 -6.87 -6.92
N LEU A 37 0.58 -5.56 -7.11
CA LEU A 37 -0.32 -4.74 -7.92
C LEU A 37 -0.37 -5.23 -9.37
N ARG A 38 0.79 -5.51 -10.00
CA ARG A 38 0.85 -6.07 -11.36
C ARG A 38 0.04 -7.36 -11.51
N ASN A 39 0.17 -8.27 -10.54
CA ASN A 39 -0.55 -9.54 -10.56
C ASN A 39 -2.06 -9.34 -10.44
N ILE A 40 -2.51 -8.44 -9.57
CA ILE A 40 -3.93 -8.09 -9.43
C ILE A 40 -4.48 -7.49 -10.73
N LEU A 41 -3.77 -6.52 -11.33
CA LEU A 41 -4.19 -5.90 -12.60
C LEU A 41 -4.34 -6.95 -13.71
N LYS A 42 -3.38 -7.87 -13.81
CA LYS A 42 -3.40 -8.95 -14.80
C LYS A 42 -4.54 -9.95 -14.56
N MET A 43 -4.77 -10.35 -13.31
CA MET A 43 -5.79 -11.33 -12.95
C MET A 43 -7.21 -10.83 -13.22
N HIS A 44 -7.44 -9.54 -13.01
CA HIS A 44 -8.78 -8.95 -13.12
C HIS A 44 -8.99 -8.10 -14.39
N GLY A 45 -7.95 -7.91 -15.21
CA GLY A 45 -8.03 -7.06 -16.40
C GLY A 45 -8.24 -5.57 -16.09
N PHE A 46 -7.77 -5.12 -14.92
CA PHE A 46 -7.92 -3.73 -14.49
C PHE A 46 -6.91 -2.79 -15.18
N SER A 47 -7.30 -1.53 -15.30
CA SER A 47 -6.43 -0.42 -15.73
C SER A 47 -6.09 0.47 -14.55
N LEU A 48 -4.91 1.10 -14.57
CA LEU A 48 -4.52 2.12 -13.60
C LEU A 48 -5.05 3.52 -13.96
N LYS A 49 -5.75 3.67 -15.09
CA LYS A 49 -6.32 4.96 -15.48
C LYS A 49 -7.34 5.43 -14.45
N GLY A 50 -7.13 6.63 -13.91
CA GLY A 50 -7.94 7.22 -12.84
C GLY A 50 -7.71 6.59 -11.46
N SER A 51 -6.65 5.80 -11.29
CA SER A 51 -6.34 5.16 -10.01
C SER A 51 -5.84 6.14 -8.96
N VAL A 52 -6.18 5.85 -7.70
CA VAL A 52 -5.63 6.52 -6.52
C VAL A 52 -4.88 5.48 -5.71
N GLY A 53 -3.63 5.78 -5.35
CA GLY A 53 -2.82 4.95 -4.46
C GLY A 53 -2.49 5.71 -3.18
N VAL A 54 -2.52 5.02 -2.04
CA VAL A 54 -2.25 5.61 -0.72
C VAL A 54 -1.21 4.76 0.01
N GLY A 55 -0.17 5.39 0.55
CA GLY A 55 0.86 4.71 1.34
C GLY A 55 1.55 5.65 2.33
N ASP A 56 2.23 5.06 3.32
CA ASP A 56 2.81 5.78 4.47
C ASP A 56 4.33 5.55 4.64
N SER A 57 4.90 4.55 3.96
CA SER A 57 6.30 4.15 4.12
C SER A 57 7.08 4.12 2.80
N GLU A 58 8.40 3.97 2.90
CA GLU A 58 9.27 3.78 1.74
C GLU A 58 8.94 2.52 0.93
N SER A 59 8.37 1.49 1.58
CA SER A 59 7.97 0.25 0.91
C SER A 59 6.83 0.46 -0.10
N ASP A 60 6.11 1.59 0.02
CA ASP A 60 4.98 1.93 -0.83
C ASP A 60 5.40 2.64 -2.11
N ILE A 61 6.60 3.23 -2.15
CA ILE A 61 7.07 4.06 -3.27
C ILE A 61 6.93 3.32 -4.60
N ALA A 62 7.36 2.06 -4.65
CA ALA A 62 7.42 1.29 -5.88
C ALA A 62 6.04 1.04 -6.53
N PHE A 63 4.97 0.90 -5.73
CA PHE A 63 3.62 0.77 -6.27
C PHE A 63 2.95 2.14 -6.47
N LEU A 64 3.26 3.13 -5.61
CA LEU A 64 2.77 4.50 -5.76
C LEU A 64 3.28 5.15 -7.06
N GLU A 65 4.49 4.80 -7.51
CA GLU A 65 5.00 5.20 -8.83
C GLU A 65 4.20 4.63 -10.01
N MET A 66 3.33 3.64 -9.81
CA MET A 66 2.53 3.04 -10.87
C MET A 66 1.16 3.72 -11.06
N VAL A 67 0.58 4.30 -10.00
CA VAL A 67 -0.80 4.82 -10.02
C VAL A 67 -0.87 6.23 -10.62
N ASP A 68 -2.05 6.63 -11.06
CA ASP A 68 -2.27 7.95 -11.66
C ASP A 68 -2.21 9.08 -10.60
N ARG A 69 -2.80 8.86 -9.43
CA ARG A 69 -2.79 9.80 -8.30
C ARG A 69 -2.21 9.15 -7.03
N PRO A 70 -0.89 9.26 -6.79
CA PRO A 70 -0.28 8.81 -5.55
C PRO A 70 -0.48 9.82 -4.40
N ILE A 71 -0.81 9.29 -3.22
CA ILE A 71 -0.98 10.04 -1.98
C ILE A 71 -0.05 9.45 -0.92
N ALA A 72 0.86 10.28 -0.43
CA ALA A 72 1.70 9.99 0.73
C ALA A 72 0.94 10.42 2.00
N PHE A 73 0.33 9.45 2.69
CA PHE A 73 -0.50 9.69 3.86
C PHE A 73 0.28 9.42 5.14
N ASN A 74 0.39 10.41 6.03
CA ASN A 74 1.26 10.38 7.21
C ASN A 74 2.65 9.79 6.93
N PRO A 75 3.35 10.26 5.88
CA PRO A 75 4.52 9.57 5.39
C PRO A 75 5.68 9.62 6.38
N ASN A 76 6.45 8.54 6.43
CA ASN A 76 7.76 8.58 7.06
C ASN A 76 8.72 9.50 6.29
N LYS A 77 9.89 9.80 6.87
CA LYS A 77 10.85 10.75 6.29
C LYS A 77 11.30 10.38 4.87
N VAL A 78 11.41 9.09 4.57
CA VAL A 78 11.87 8.63 3.26
C VAL A 78 10.78 8.85 2.20
N LEU A 79 9.55 8.39 2.47
CA LEU A 79 8.42 8.63 1.57
C LEU A 79 8.12 10.13 1.43
N TYR A 80 8.17 10.91 2.50
CA TYR A 80 7.97 12.36 2.47
C TYR A 80 8.94 13.06 1.51
N ASN A 81 10.23 12.74 1.61
CA ASN A 81 11.25 13.32 0.73
C ASN A 81 11.05 12.90 -0.73
N HIS A 82 10.62 11.66 -0.97
CA HIS A 82 10.29 11.18 -2.31
C HIS A 82 9.07 11.91 -2.88
N ALA A 83 7.97 11.94 -2.13
CA ALA A 83 6.72 12.61 -2.49
C ALA A 83 6.94 14.09 -2.82
N ARG A 84 7.72 14.82 -2.00
CA ARG A 84 8.07 16.22 -2.28
C ARG A 84 8.84 16.41 -3.58
N LYS A 85 9.79 15.52 -3.87
CA LYS A 85 10.58 15.58 -5.13
C LYS A 85 9.72 15.27 -6.36
N LYS A 86 8.71 14.42 -6.22
CA LYS A 86 7.80 14.00 -7.30
C LYS A 86 6.53 14.84 -7.38
N HIS A 87 6.35 15.82 -6.50
CA HIS A 87 5.13 16.61 -6.37
C HIS A 87 3.88 15.74 -6.15
N TRP A 88 4.00 14.68 -5.35
CA TRP A 88 2.86 13.87 -4.92
C TRP A 88 2.07 14.61 -3.85
N GLU A 89 0.78 14.26 -3.74
CA GLU A 89 -0.07 14.76 -2.66
C GLU A 89 0.42 14.22 -1.32
N ILE A 90 0.63 15.12 -0.36
CA ILE A 90 1.03 14.75 1.00
C ILE A 90 -0.10 15.13 1.94
N VAL A 91 -0.62 14.14 2.66
CA VAL A 91 -1.71 14.31 3.62
C VAL A 91 -1.19 13.95 5.00
N VAL A 92 -1.33 14.87 5.96
CA VAL A 92 -0.92 14.65 7.35
C VAL A 92 -2.15 14.77 8.25
N GLU A 93 -2.50 13.68 8.92
CA GLU A 93 -3.54 13.65 9.95
C GLU A 93 -2.90 13.90 11.32
N ARG A 94 -3.49 14.84 12.07
CA ARG A 94 -3.13 15.17 13.44
C ARG A 94 -4.40 15.35 14.28
N LYS A 95 -4.72 14.32 15.07
CA LYS A 95 -5.90 14.26 15.95
C LYS A 95 -7.20 14.35 15.15
N ASP A 96 -7.76 15.55 15.05
CA ASP A 96 -9.07 15.80 14.45
C ASP A 96 -8.96 16.68 13.19
N VAL A 97 -7.73 16.88 12.68
CA VAL A 97 -7.45 17.77 11.54
C VAL A 97 -6.57 17.07 10.51
N VAL A 98 -6.89 17.29 9.24
CA VAL A 98 -6.12 16.82 8.10
C VAL A 98 -5.53 18.03 7.37
N TYR A 99 -4.21 18.00 7.17
CA TYR A 99 -3.47 19.01 6.39
C TYR A 99 -3.06 18.43 5.05
N GLN A 100 -3.26 19.20 3.98
CA GLN A 100 -2.71 18.92 2.65
C GLN A 100 -1.55 19.87 2.39
N MET A 101 -0.38 19.33 2.04
CA MET A 101 0.87 20.09 1.84
C MET A 101 1.35 20.06 0.40
#